data_AF-A0A5K0YZ21-F1
#
_entry.id   AF-A0A5K0YZ21-F1
#
_cell.length_a   1.000
_cell.length_b   1.000
_cell.length_c   1.000
_cell.angle_alpha   90.00
_cell.angle_beta   90.00
_cell.angle_gamma   90.00
#
_symmetry.space_group_name_H-M   'P 1'
#
loop_
_entity.id
_entity.type
_entity.pdbx_description
1 polymer ?
#
loop_
_entity_poly.entity_id
_entity_poly.type
_entity_poly.pdbx_seq_one_letter_code
_entity_poly.pdbx_strand_id
1 'polypeptide(L)' 'ARITNNHEVLEIGCGWGSLALEVVKQIGCRYTGIMLSEEQLKYAQEKVKEAGLE' A
#
# COMPACT_ATOMS: atom_id res chain seq x y z
N ALA A 1 -1.66 -11.56 11.40
CA ALA A 1 -3.13 -11.39 11.54
C ALA A 1 -3.81 -11.89 10.26
N ARG A 2 -5.06 -12.33 10.32
CA ARG A 2 -5.81 -12.73 9.11
C ARG A 2 -6.49 -11.49 8.53
N ILE A 3 -6.07 -11.07 7.33
CA ILE A 3 -6.67 -9.96 6.59
C ILE A 3 -7.64 -10.53 5.55
N THR A 4 -8.75 -9.83 5.34
CA THR A 4 -9.74 -10.15 4.30
C THR A 4 -10.08 -8.87 3.54
N ASN A 5 -10.72 -9.00 2.39
CA ASN A 5 -11.13 -7.87 1.53
C ASN A 5 -12.03 -6.83 2.23
N ASN A 6 -12.75 -7.22 3.29
CA ASN A 6 -13.60 -6.30 4.07
C ASN A 6 -12.86 -5.44 5.10
N HIS A 7 -11.54 -5.65 5.26
CA HIS A 7 -10.75 -4.86 6.20
C HIS A 7 -10.19 -3.58 5.56
N GLU A 8 -9.86 -2.63 6.41
CA GLU A 8 -9.10 -1.43 6.07
C GLU A 8 -7.78 -1.48 6.84
N VAL A 9 -6.67 -1.40 6.10
CA VAL A 9 -5.32 -1.52 6.67
C VAL A 9 -4.65 -0.15 6.68
N LEU A 10 -4.13 0.27 7.83
CA LEU A 10 -3.24 1.43 7.97
C LEU A 10 -1.81 0.95 8.21
N GLU A 11 -0.90 1.34 7.34
CA GLU A 11 0.54 1.13 7.51
C GLU A 11 1.23 2.47 7.81
N ILE A 12 1.83 2.56 8.99
CA ILE A 12 2.62 3.72 9.40
C ILE A 12 4.08 3.46 9.03
N GLY A 13 4.60 4.23 8.08
CA GLY A 13 5.92 4.02 7.50
C GLY A 13 5.89 2.98 6.38
N CYS A 14 5.16 3.26 5.30
CA CYS A 14 5.02 2.31 4.18
C CYS A 14 6.28 2.13 3.32
N GLY A 15 7.34 2.89 3.60
CA GLY A 15 8.63 2.80 2.92
C GLY A 15 8.45 2.89 1.41
N TRP A 16 8.96 1.90 0.68
CA TRP A 16 8.88 1.84 -0.79
C TRP A 16 7.58 1.21 -1.32
N GLY A 17 6.58 0.93 -0.47
CA GLY A 17 5.25 0.48 -0.86
C GLY A 17 5.09 -1.03 -1.13
N SER A 18 6.09 -1.86 -0.82
CA SER A 18 6.07 -3.30 -1.12
C SER A 18 4.91 -4.03 -0.44
N LEU A 19 4.62 -3.72 0.83
CA LEU A 19 3.52 -4.35 1.57
C LEU A 19 2.16 -3.96 1.00
N ALA A 20 1.97 -2.67 0.69
CA ALA A 20 0.74 -2.17 0.07
C ALA A 20 0.43 -2.90 -1.24
N LEU A 21 1.44 -3.03 -2.12
CA LEU A 21 1.29 -3.74 -3.39
C LEU A 21 0.91 -5.20 -3.19
N GLU A 22 1.58 -5.92 -2.29
CA GLU A 22 1.32 -7.35 -2.09
C GLU A 22 -0.08 -7.59 -1.49
N VAL A 23 -0.42 -6.83 -0.45
CA VAL A 23 -1.69 -6.98 0.28
C VAL A 23 -2.86 -6.63 -0.62
N VAL A 24 -2.80 -5.51 -1.35
CA VAL A 24 -3.89 -5.10 -2.24
C VAL A 24 -4.03 -6.07 -3.41
N LYS A 25 -2.93 -6.53 -4.03
CA LYS A 25 -2.98 -7.52 -5.12
C LYS A 25 -3.57 -8.86 -4.69
N GLN A 26 -3.16 -9.38 -3.53
CA GLN A 26 -3.59 -10.70 -3.09
C GLN A 26 -5.00 -10.70 -2.48
N ILE A 27 -5.34 -9.65 -1.73
CA ILE A 27 -6.53 -9.66 -0.85
C ILE A 27 -7.62 -8.71 -1.37
N GLY A 28 -7.26 -7.64 -2.08
CA GLY A 28 -8.22 -6.63 -2.55
C GLY A 28 -8.90 -5.86 -1.42
N CYS A 29 -8.23 -5.72 -0.27
CA CYS A 29 -8.73 -4.90 0.83
C CYS A 29 -8.38 -3.42 0.64
N ARG A 30 -9.04 -2.52 1.38
CA ARG A 30 -8.65 -1.11 1.41
C ARG A 30 -7.35 -0.93 2.18
N TYR A 31 -6.45 -0.12 1.66
CA TYR A 31 -5.12 0.09 2.21
C TYR A 31 -4.78 1.58 2.24
N THR A 32 -4.22 2.05 3.34
CA THR A 32 -3.69 3.41 3.49
C THR A 32 -2.27 3.28 4.04
N GLY A 33 -1.29 3.69 3.24
CA GLY A 33 0.10 3.82 3.69
C GLY A 33 0.44 5.28 3.92
N ILE A 34 1.11 5.59 5.03
CA ILE A 34 1.66 6.92 5.29
C ILE A 34 3.18 6.86 5.43
N MET A 35 3.88 7.90 4.95
CA MET A 35 5.34 7.99 4.99
C MET A 35 5.80 9.44 5.15
N LEU A 36 6.84 9.66 5.94
CA LEU A 36 7.45 10.99 6.12
C LEU A 36 8.40 11.39 4.97
N SER A 37 9.12 10.43 4.38
CA SER A 37 9.99 10.73 3.23
C SER A 37 9.12 10.92 1.99
N GLU A 38 9.22 12.10 1.39
CA GLU A 38 8.52 12.46 0.17
C GLU A 38 9.00 11.59 -1.01
N GLU A 39 10.29 11.25 -1.06
CA GLU A 39 10.88 10.42 -2.10
C GLU A 39 10.32 8.99 -2.06
N GLN A 40 10.23 8.42 -0.86
CA GLN A 40 9.66 7.09 -0.66
C GLN A 40 8.17 7.08 -0.98
N LEU A 41 7.42 8.10 -0.55
CA LEU A 41 6.00 8.22 -0.85
C LEU A 41 5.75 8.33 -2.36
N LYS A 42 6.50 9.20 -3.05
CA LYS A 42 6.41 9.36 -4.50
C LYS A 42 6.70 8.05 -5.22
N TYR A 43 7.79 7.37 -4.85
CA TYR A 43 8.14 6.08 -5.43
C TYR A 43 7.02 5.05 -5.22
N ALA A 44 6.52 4.91 -3.99
CA ALA A 44 5.45 3.97 -3.66
C ALA A 44 4.17 4.25 -4.47
N GLN A 45 3.78 5.53 -4.59
CA GLN A 45 2.64 5.96 -5.41
C GLN A 45 2.82 5.61 -6.90
N GLU A 46 4.01 5.86 -7.46
CA GLU A 46 4.31 5.48 -8.84
C GLU A 46 4.19 3.97 -9.05
N LYS A 47 4.71 3.15 -8.13
CA LYS A 47 4.57 1.68 -8.21
C LYS A 47 3.12 1.21 -8.10
N VAL A 48 2.31 1.84 -7.24
CA VAL A 48 0.87 1.54 -7.09
C VAL A 48 0.12 1.87 -8.39
N LYS A 49 0.43 3.02 -8.99
CA LYS A 49 -0.16 3.45 -10.26
C LYS A 49 0.24 2.54 -11.42
N GLU A 50 1.52 2.18 -11.53
CA GLU A 50 2.00 1.20 -12.53
C GLU A 50 1.31 -0.16 -12.41
N ALA A 51 0.94 -0.56 -11.19
CA ALA A 51 0.21 -1.78 -10.93
C ALA A 51 -1.31 -1.67 -11.15
N GLY A 52 -1.85 -0.47 -11.38
CA GLY A 52 -3.28 -0.21 -11.54
C GLY A 52 -4.09 -0.39 -10.25
N LEU A 53 -3.51 -0.03 -9.09
CA LEU A 53 -4.08 -0.29 -7.76
C LEU A 53 -4.40 0.99 -6.96
N GLU A 54 -4.51 2.14 -7.63
CA GLU A 54 -4.91 3.41 -7.01
C GLU A 54 -6.41 3.44 -6.64
#